data_AF-A0A0F7C1L4-F1
#
_entry.id   AF-A0A0F7C1L4-F1
#
_cell.length_a   1.000
_cell.length_b   1.000
_cell.length_c   1.000
_cell.angle_alpha   90.00
_cell.angle_beta   90.00
_cell.angle_gamma   90.00
#
_symmetry.space_group_name_H-M   'P 1'
#
loop_
_entity.id
_entity.type
_entity.pdbx_description
1 polymer ?
#
loop_
_entity_poly.entity_id
_entity_poly.type
_entity_poly.pdbx_seq_one_letter_code
_entity_poly.pdbx_strand_id
1 'polypeptide(L)'
;MKRTLHPMKKSGLAFVLALSVLTASPSVYAQETLLLAAQGTSSAVTAPHLNEYAQFLQTNYQLTFPKQVTRADYLQALTTVLALQPSKESKISFTDVKEGSTLAQAASALQEQGIVNATTLKPNESLTVQDAISYTVRAAGLKELAYTYPEAKVKKAFASVTLSYKTGQLPIKAAQEIAVAIDTKLLPESLSQTVIKNQAVSPDVAALLIGKVLEYKGEYKHFLGLTTDEDIYSKVSHSWKTTNLIKAEELQKIVDEALKQDIVTGYNLKDKRFAPRFDPALSLTYGHSDIQHAIQLIGLLKSEGLVAKVQLEPKTSAFIYLAEWGQPVITPDYQVVKIDNGKYIAYSKEYDISFEFTSVADKQAFGKIIHSYAKKDTENPTGLLISSWWQPLYFSLNEMNGYKQITNNYMEQDNYVAQSFSLNEKSAQVVAGFKKIDPKVKVTSYPFYVDAPFYNYLIGDYK
;
A
#
# COMPACT_ATOMS: atom_id res chain seq x y z
N MET A 1 34.38 21.41 58.96
CA MET A 1 35.17 21.93 57.83
C MET A 1 34.42 21.60 56.53
N LYS A 2 33.94 22.65 55.84
CA LYS A 2 33.45 22.75 54.44
C LYS A 2 32.72 21.54 53.79
N ARG A 3 31.49 21.80 53.32
CA ARG A 3 31.22 22.02 51.87
C ARG A 3 29.85 22.69 51.65
N THR A 4 29.90 23.68 50.78
CA THR A 4 28.89 24.68 50.44
C THR A 4 27.90 24.19 49.38
N LEU A 5 26.64 24.58 49.56
CA LEU A 5 25.55 24.58 48.59
C LEU A 5 25.78 25.59 47.46
N HIS A 6 25.27 25.31 46.25
CA HIS A 6 24.49 26.23 45.41
C HIS A 6 23.57 25.45 44.44
N PRO A 7 22.35 25.95 44.12
CA PRO A 7 21.28 25.20 43.45
C PRO A 7 21.18 25.45 41.93
N MET A 8 20.68 24.44 41.21
CA MET A 8 20.20 24.56 39.82
C MET A 8 18.91 25.39 39.75
N LYS A 9 18.92 26.40 38.86
CA LYS A 9 17.74 27.19 38.50
C LYS A 9 16.82 26.39 37.58
N LYS A 10 15.54 26.35 37.94
CA LYS A 10 14.40 25.99 37.09
C LYS A 10 14.02 27.20 36.23
N SER A 11 13.70 26.95 34.96
CA SER A 11 12.92 27.82 34.06
C SER A 11 12.12 26.84 33.21
N GLY A 12 10.80 26.83 33.12
CA GLY A 12 9.83 27.90 33.25
C GLY A 12 9.07 27.95 31.93
N LEU A 13 7.98 27.19 31.78
CA LEU A 13 6.93 27.51 30.83
C LEU A 13 5.57 27.18 31.46
N ALA A 14 4.77 28.22 31.53
CA ALA A 14 3.59 28.33 32.37
C ALA A 14 2.41 27.58 31.75
N PHE A 15 1.86 26.69 32.57
CA PHE A 15 0.52 26.17 32.53
C PHE A 15 -0.37 27.17 33.29
N VAL A 16 -1.51 27.59 32.76
CA VAL A 16 -2.54 28.27 33.57
C VAL A 16 -3.86 27.53 33.42
N LEU A 17 -4.18 26.79 34.49
CA LEU A 17 -5.49 26.29 34.87
C LEU A 17 -6.44 27.45 35.20
N ALA A 18 -7.74 27.25 34.97
CA ALA A 18 -8.78 27.81 35.81
C ALA A 18 -9.73 26.69 36.26
N LEU A 19 -9.99 26.67 37.57
CA LEU A 19 -10.67 25.64 38.36
C LEU A 19 -12.04 26.16 38.82
N SER A 20 -12.91 25.21 39.22
CA SER A 20 -14.16 25.32 40.01
C SER A 20 -15.46 25.54 39.19
N VAL A 21 -16.58 24.85 39.40
CA VAL A 21 -17.22 24.36 40.65
C VAL A 21 -18.04 23.08 40.39
N LEU A 22 -18.01 22.14 41.35
CA LEU A 22 -18.90 20.97 41.47
C LEU A 22 -20.34 21.38 41.82
N THR A 23 -21.33 20.87 41.08
CA THR A 23 -22.62 20.48 41.67
C THR A 23 -23.08 19.16 41.04
N ALA A 24 -23.44 18.21 41.90
CA ALA A 24 -24.01 16.93 41.54
C ALA A 24 -25.54 17.03 41.48
N SER A 25 -26.17 16.32 40.55
CA SER A 25 -27.42 15.57 40.74
C SER A 25 -27.81 14.79 39.48
N PRO A 26 -28.64 13.72 39.59
CA PRO A 26 -28.58 12.55 38.72
C PRO A 26 -29.77 12.39 37.76
N SER A 27 -29.71 11.32 36.96
CA SER A 27 -30.82 10.68 36.19
C SER A 27 -31.07 11.34 34.82
N VAL A 28 -31.31 10.64 33.71
CA VAL A 28 -32.21 9.50 33.49
C VAL A 28 -31.73 8.68 32.27
N TYR A 29 -31.77 7.37 32.41
CA TYR A 29 -31.67 6.38 31.32
C TYR A 29 -32.81 6.57 30.31
N ALA A 30 -32.48 6.70 29.02
CA ALA A 30 -33.42 6.40 27.94
C ALA A 30 -32.79 5.32 27.05
N GLN A 31 -33.25 4.07 27.25
CA GLN A 31 -33.06 2.98 26.31
C GLN A 31 -33.92 3.26 25.08
N GLU A 32 -33.32 3.74 23.99
CA GLU A 32 -33.94 3.60 22.68
C GLU A 32 -33.62 2.21 22.13
N THR A 33 -34.67 1.40 22.05
CA THR A 33 -34.67 0.08 21.47
C THR A 33 -34.58 0.24 19.95
N LEU A 34 -33.36 0.21 19.40
CA LEU A 34 -33.16 0.07 17.96
C LEU A 34 -33.57 -1.34 17.54
N LEU A 35 -34.77 -1.43 16.98
CA LEU A 35 -35.25 -2.57 16.20
C LEU A 35 -34.31 -2.79 15.01
N LEU A 36 -33.34 -3.70 15.18
CA LEU A 36 -32.59 -4.28 14.07
C LEU A 36 -33.55 -5.10 13.22
N ALA A 37 -33.94 -4.54 12.08
CA ALA A 37 -34.56 -5.28 11.00
C ALA A 37 -33.56 -6.34 10.51
N ALA A 38 -33.83 -7.60 10.88
CA ALA A 38 -33.20 -8.77 10.30
C ALA A 38 -33.54 -8.82 8.81
N GLN A 39 -32.63 -8.35 7.96
CA GLN A 39 -32.64 -8.67 6.54
C GLN A 39 -31.64 -9.79 6.29
N GLY A 40 -32.14 -10.82 5.62
CA GLY A 40 -31.58 -12.15 5.59
C GLY A 40 -30.15 -12.22 5.09
N THR A 41 -29.34 -12.96 5.84
CA THR A 41 -28.09 -13.54 5.38
C THR A 41 -28.38 -14.53 4.25
N SER A 42 -28.38 -14.07 3.00
CA SER A 42 -28.12 -14.95 1.88
C SER A 42 -26.64 -15.32 1.91
N SER A 43 -26.34 -16.48 2.48
CA SER A 43 -25.01 -17.09 2.43
C SER A 43 -24.69 -17.53 1.00
N ALA A 44 -24.26 -16.56 0.18
CA ALA A 44 -23.45 -16.83 -0.99
C ALA A 44 -21.99 -16.69 -0.55
N VAL A 45 -21.30 -17.81 -0.34
CA VAL A 45 -19.85 -17.82 -0.12
C VAL A 45 -19.18 -17.55 -1.47
N THR A 46 -19.16 -16.30 -1.91
CA THR A 46 -18.29 -15.84 -2.99
C THR A 46 -16.91 -15.59 -2.39
N ALA A 47 -15.88 -16.30 -2.85
CA ALA A 47 -14.50 -16.04 -2.45
C ALA A 47 -14.18 -14.55 -2.72
N PRO A 48 -14.02 -13.71 -1.69
CA PRO A 48 -14.05 -12.24 -1.81
C PRO A 48 -12.89 -11.63 -2.61
N HIS A 49 -11.91 -12.44 -3.02
CA HIS A 49 -10.69 -11.99 -3.71
C HIS A 49 -10.68 -12.20 -5.24
N LEU A 50 -11.63 -12.96 -5.81
CA LEU A 50 -11.59 -13.29 -7.25
C LEU A 50 -11.70 -12.04 -8.13
N ASN A 51 -12.66 -11.17 -7.83
CA ASN A 51 -12.84 -9.91 -8.55
C ASN A 51 -11.69 -8.92 -8.29
N GLU A 52 -11.11 -8.99 -7.10
CA GLU A 52 -10.05 -8.07 -6.67
C GLU A 52 -8.74 -8.27 -7.43
N TYR A 53 -8.30 -9.52 -7.63
CA TYR A 53 -7.08 -9.78 -8.40
C TYR A 53 -7.24 -9.39 -9.87
N ALA A 54 -8.39 -9.68 -10.49
CA ALA A 54 -8.65 -9.31 -11.87
C ALA A 54 -8.56 -7.78 -12.05
N GLN A 55 -9.18 -7.02 -11.15
CA GLN A 55 -9.12 -5.56 -11.17
C GLN A 55 -7.70 -5.04 -10.92
N PHE A 56 -6.96 -5.64 -9.99
CA PHE A 56 -5.57 -5.27 -9.70
C PHE A 56 -4.67 -5.50 -10.92
N LEU A 57 -4.80 -6.65 -11.59
CA LEU A 57 -4.05 -7.01 -12.79
C LEU A 57 -4.36 -6.06 -13.95
N GLN A 58 -5.63 -5.70 -14.14
CA GLN A 58 -6.02 -4.75 -15.15
C GLN A 58 -5.44 -3.36 -14.88
N THR A 59 -5.52 -2.88 -13.63
CA THR A 59 -5.10 -1.52 -13.25
C THR A 59 -3.58 -1.37 -13.30
N ASN A 60 -2.83 -2.35 -12.79
CA ASN A 60 -1.39 -2.23 -12.59
C ASN A 60 -0.57 -2.85 -13.73
N TYR A 61 -1.12 -3.82 -14.46
CA TYR A 61 -0.39 -4.55 -15.52
C TYR A 61 -1.10 -4.53 -16.88
N GLN A 62 -2.29 -3.92 -16.99
CA GLN A 62 -3.13 -3.95 -18.20
C GLN A 62 -3.42 -5.39 -18.68
N LEU A 63 -3.53 -6.34 -17.73
CA LEU A 63 -3.79 -7.75 -18.01
C LEU A 63 -5.26 -8.09 -17.82
N THR A 64 -5.85 -8.70 -18.86
CA THR A 64 -7.13 -9.41 -18.80
C THR A 64 -6.98 -10.79 -19.42
N PHE A 65 -7.91 -11.70 -19.11
CA PHE A 65 -7.93 -13.05 -19.67
C PHE A 65 -9.13 -13.26 -20.60
N PRO A 66 -8.94 -13.88 -21.77
CA PRO A 66 -10.04 -14.23 -22.66
C PRO A 66 -10.91 -15.35 -22.06
N LYS A 67 -12.17 -15.45 -22.51
CA LYS A 67 -13.13 -16.47 -22.03
C LYS A 67 -12.57 -17.90 -22.02
N GLN A 68 -11.77 -18.23 -23.04
CA GLN A 68 -11.00 -19.47 -23.08
C GLN A 68 -9.52 -19.12 -22.87
N VAL A 69 -9.02 -19.37 -21.66
CA VAL A 69 -7.61 -19.10 -21.33
C VAL A 69 -6.72 -20.15 -21.99
N THR A 70 -5.84 -19.72 -22.88
CA THR A 70 -4.85 -20.59 -23.51
C THR A 70 -3.58 -20.66 -22.67
N ARG A 71 -2.73 -21.65 -22.98
CA ARG A 71 -1.41 -21.71 -22.33
C ARG A 71 -0.54 -20.50 -22.69
N ALA A 72 -0.63 -19.98 -23.91
CA ALA A 72 0.09 -18.78 -24.31
C ALA A 72 -0.29 -17.56 -23.45
N ASP A 73 -1.60 -17.32 -23.25
CA ASP A 73 -2.10 -16.19 -22.45
C ASP A 73 -1.52 -16.22 -21.03
N TYR A 74 -1.54 -17.39 -20.40
CA TYR A 74 -1.10 -17.56 -19.02
C TYR A 74 0.41 -17.39 -18.85
N LEU A 75 1.21 -17.97 -19.76
CA LEU A 75 2.66 -17.84 -19.71
C LEU A 75 3.09 -16.38 -19.96
N GLN A 76 2.47 -15.69 -20.91
CA GLN A 76 2.74 -14.27 -21.12
C GLN A 76 2.36 -13.43 -19.89
N ALA A 77 1.21 -13.69 -19.27
CA ALA A 77 0.81 -13.02 -18.04
C ALA A 77 1.84 -13.23 -16.90
N LEU A 78 2.32 -14.47 -16.70
CA LEU A 78 3.37 -14.77 -15.73
C LEU A 78 4.67 -13.99 -16.01
N THR A 79 5.14 -13.97 -17.25
CA THR A 79 6.34 -13.22 -17.64
C THR A 79 6.17 -11.73 -17.36
N THR A 80 5.00 -11.16 -17.68
CA THR A 80 4.69 -9.74 -17.44
C THR A 80 4.71 -9.41 -15.95
N VAL A 81 4.00 -10.16 -15.10
CA VAL A 81 3.94 -9.84 -13.66
C VAL A 81 5.25 -10.09 -12.93
N LEU A 82 6.08 -11.01 -13.42
CA LEU A 82 7.42 -11.28 -12.88
C LEU A 82 8.49 -10.36 -13.50
N ALA A 83 8.13 -9.47 -14.43
CA ALA A 83 9.03 -8.59 -15.17
C ALA A 83 10.24 -9.34 -15.77
N LEU A 84 10.02 -10.56 -16.27
CA LEU A 84 11.08 -11.42 -16.79
C LEU A 84 11.41 -11.10 -18.24
N GLN A 85 12.69 -11.23 -18.57
CA GLN A 85 13.21 -11.18 -19.93
C GLN A 85 14.19 -12.34 -20.12
N PRO A 86 14.24 -12.97 -21.30
CA PRO A 86 15.19 -14.05 -21.55
C PRO A 86 16.62 -13.51 -21.54
N SER A 87 17.57 -14.35 -21.12
CA SER A 87 18.99 -14.01 -21.18
C SER A 87 19.43 -13.73 -22.63
N LYS A 88 20.40 -12.82 -22.81
CA LYS A 88 20.94 -12.49 -24.16
C LYS A 88 21.58 -13.69 -24.87
N GLU A 89 21.95 -14.72 -24.13
CA GLU A 89 22.60 -15.94 -24.61
C GLU A 89 21.65 -17.14 -24.65
N SER A 90 20.34 -16.93 -24.44
CA SER A 90 19.36 -18.01 -24.40
C SER A 90 19.36 -18.79 -25.71
N LYS A 91 19.60 -20.10 -25.63
CA LYS A 91 19.51 -21.05 -26.75
C LYS A 91 18.25 -21.91 -26.71
N ILE A 92 17.31 -21.54 -25.84
CA ILE A 92 16.06 -22.27 -25.66
C ILE A 92 15.19 -22.07 -26.91
N SER A 93 14.75 -23.18 -27.48
CA SER A 93 13.85 -23.20 -28.63
C SER A 93 12.67 -24.11 -28.35
N PHE A 94 11.55 -23.77 -28.98
CA PHE A 94 10.28 -24.50 -28.84
C PHE A 94 9.87 -25.04 -30.20
N THR A 95 9.45 -26.30 -30.20
CA THR A 95 9.11 -27.07 -31.41
C THR A 95 7.87 -26.57 -32.15
N ASP A 96 6.98 -25.87 -31.45
CA ASP A 96 5.66 -25.47 -31.91
C ASP A 96 5.36 -23.97 -31.72
N VAL A 97 6.41 -23.18 -31.45
CA VAL A 97 6.32 -21.72 -31.34
C VAL A 97 7.38 -21.08 -32.23
N LYS A 98 6.98 -20.08 -33.01
CA LYS A 98 7.88 -19.35 -33.91
C LYS A 98 9.01 -18.70 -33.10
N GLU A 99 10.25 -18.95 -33.51
CA GLU A 99 11.45 -18.34 -32.94
C GLU A 99 11.37 -16.81 -32.97
N GLY A 100 11.84 -16.17 -31.90
CA GLY A 100 11.81 -14.71 -31.74
C GLY A 100 10.43 -14.09 -31.49
N SER A 101 9.34 -14.87 -31.49
CA SER A 101 8.02 -14.35 -31.11
C SER A 101 7.96 -13.95 -29.64
N THR A 102 7.01 -13.07 -29.27
CA THR A 102 6.75 -12.68 -27.88
C THR A 102 6.54 -13.88 -26.97
N LEU A 103 5.82 -14.90 -27.45
CA LEU A 103 5.61 -16.13 -26.69
C LEU A 103 6.90 -16.94 -26.52
N ALA A 104 7.74 -17.05 -27.55
CA ALA A 104 9.03 -17.74 -27.44
C ALA A 104 9.93 -17.03 -26.41
N GLN A 105 9.99 -15.70 -26.43
CA GLN A 105 10.74 -14.93 -25.44
C GLN A 105 10.21 -15.13 -24.02
N ALA A 106 8.89 -15.07 -23.84
CA ALA A 106 8.24 -15.28 -22.55
C ALA A 106 8.52 -16.68 -22.00
N ALA A 107 8.34 -17.72 -22.82
CA ALA A 107 8.57 -19.10 -22.44
C ALA A 107 10.05 -19.40 -22.17
N SER A 108 10.98 -18.84 -22.94
CA SER A 108 12.42 -18.95 -22.66
C SER A 108 12.77 -18.34 -21.32
N ALA A 109 12.27 -17.14 -21.02
CA ALA A 109 12.50 -16.49 -19.73
C ALA A 109 11.95 -17.32 -18.56
N LEU A 110 10.74 -17.87 -18.71
CA LEU A 110 10.14 -18.74 -17.68
C LEU A 110 10.88 -20.09 -17.54
N GLN A 111 11.43 -20.62 -18.62
CA GLN A 111 12.22 -21.85 -18.58
C GLN A 111 13.59 -21.65 -17.92
N GLU A 112 14.24 -20.49 -18.12
CA GLU A 112 15.45 -20.11 -17.39
C GLU A 112 15.20 -20.03 -15.87
N GLN A 113 14.00 -19.63 -15.46
CA GLN A 113 13.56 -19.64 -14.05
C GLN A 113 13.08 -21.02 -13.57
N GLY A 114 13.07 -22.05 -14.43
CA GLY A 114 12.58 -23.39 -14.12
C GLY A 114 11.08 -23.47 -13.83
N ILE A 115 10.30 -22.52 -14.36
CA ILE A 115 8.83 -22.49 -14.27
C ILE A 115 8.23 -23.38 -15.37
N VAL A 116 8.72 -23.22 -16.60
CA VAL A 116 8.38 -24.04 -17.77
C VAL A 116 9.50 -25.05 -18.01
N ASN A 117 9.16 -26.32 -18.21
CA ASN A 117 10.14 -27.41 -18.38
C ASN A 117 9.96 -28.19 -19.70
N ALA A 118 9.12 -27.70 -20.62
CA ALA A 118 8.77 -28.39 -21.86
C ALA A 118 9.22 -27.60 -23.08
N THR A 119 9.67 -28.29 -24.13
CA THR A 119 10.04 -27.72 -25.43
C THR A 119 8.90 -27.74 -26.45
N THR A 120 7.74 -28.28 -26.08
CA THR A 120 6.48 -28.23 -26.83
C THR A 120 5.43 -27.61 -25.92
N LEU A 121 4.89 -26.45 -26.29
CA LEU A 121 4.03 -25.65 -25.41
C LEU A 121 2.54 -25.81 -25.69
N LYS A 122 2.16 -26.20 -26.89
CA LYS A 122 0.76 -26.27 -27.36
C LYS A 122 0.04 -24.94 -27.09
N PRO A 123 0.53 -23.84 -27.69
CA PRO A 123 0.22 -22.48 -27.24
C PRO A 123 -1.28 -22.13 -27.31
N ASN A 124 -1.99 -22.71 -28.28
CA ASN A 124 -3.41 -22.44 -28.54
C ASN A 124 -4.36 -23.44 -27.84
N GLU A 125 -3.83 -24.45 -27.16
CA GLU A 125 -4.67 -25.36 -26.37
C GLU A 125 -5.18 -24.64 -25.11
N SER A 126 -6.40 -24.98 -24.69
CA SER A 126 -6.92 -24.56 -23.39
C SER A 126 -5.98 -25.01 -22.28
N LEU A 127 -5.61 -24.06 -21.41
CA LEU A 127 -4.83 -24.35 -20.23
C LEU A 127 -5.70 -25.12 -19.23
N THR A 128 -5.18 -26.20 -18.68
CA THR A 128 -5.87 -26.92 -17.61
C THR A 128 -5.52 -26.35 -16.24
N VAL A 129 -6.42 -26.49 -15.28
CA VAL A 129 -6.19 -25.99 -13.91
C VAL A 129 -4.97 -26.65 -13.25
N GLN A 130 -4.67 -27.91 -13.55
CA GLN A 130 -3.49 -28.59 -13.00
C GLN A 130 -2.19 -27.95 -13.51
N ASP A 131 -2.08 -27.73 -14.83
CA ASP A 131 -0.92 -27.07 -15.44
C ASP A 131 -0.75 -25.65 -14.88
N ALA A 132 -1.84 -24.90 -14.77
CA ALA A 132 -1.82 -23.55 -14.22
C ALA A 132 -1.30 -23.52 -12.77
N ILE A 133 -1.77 -24.43 -11.91
CA ILE A 133 -1.28 -24.54 -10.52
C ILE A 133 0.21 -24.88 -10.50
N SER A 134 0.66 -25.83 -11.30
CA SER A 134 2.07 -26.19 -11.41
C SER A 134 2.94 -24.99 -11.80
N TYR A 135 2.55 -24.21 -12.82
CA TYR A 135 3.27 -22.99 -13.17
C TYR A 135 3.24 -21.96 -12.04
N THR A 136 2.11 -21.80 -11.38
CA THR A 136 1.92 -20.84 -10.27
C THR A 136 2.79 -21.17 -9.07
N VAL A 137 2.83 -22.44 -8.66
CA VAL A 137 3.67 -22.91 -7.54
C VAL A 137 5.14 -22.64 -7.81
N ARG A 138 5.61 -22.92 -9.03
CA ARG A 138 6.99 -22.62 -9.42
C ARG A 138 7.26 -21.12 -9.47
N ALA A 139 6.36 -20.36 -10.08
CA ALA A 139 6.46 -18.91 -10.17
C ALA A 139 6.47 -18.25 -8.77
N ALA A 140 5.67 -18.75 -7.84
CA ALA A 140 5.63 -18.31 -6.44
C ALA A 140 6.89 -18.68 -5.63
N GLY A 141 7.83 -19.44 -6.19
CA GLY A 141 9.05 -19.88 -5.49
C GLY A 141 8.84 -21.05 -4.53
N LEU A 142 7.79 -21.85 -4.74
CA LEU A 142 7.44 -22.98 -3.87
C LEU A 142 7.85 -24.34 -4.44
N LYS A 143 8.58 -24.37 -5.57
CA LYS A 143 9.00 -25.60 -6.26
C LYS A 143 9.83 -26.53 -5.36
N GLU A 144 10.84 -25.99 -4.70
CA GLU A 144 11.74 -26.73 -3.82
C GLU A 144 10.96 -27.30 -2.64
N LEU A 145 10.04 -26.51 -2.05
CA LEU A 145 9.15 -26.97 -0.99
C LEU A 145 8.23 -28.10 -1.49
N ALA A 146 7.61 -27.95 -2.67
CA ALA A 146 6.75 -28.98 -3.27
C ALA A 146 7.47 -30.32 -3.34
N TYR A 147 8.71 -30.30 -3.85
CA TYR A 147 9.47 -31.53 -4.08
C TYR A 147 10.00 -32.19 -2.80
N THR A 148 9.83 -31.57 -1.63
CA THR A 148 10.04 -32.24 -0.32
C THR A 148 8.88 -33.15 0.09
N TYR A 149 7.73 -33.11 -0.61
CA TYR A 149 6.52 -33.81 -0.16
C TYR A 149 6.60 -35.30 -0.55
N PRO A 150 6.77 -36.23 0.41
CA PRO A 150 6.60 -37.64 0.11
C PRO A 150 5.12 -37.93 -0.20
N GLU A 151 4.86 -39.08 -0.82
CA GLU A 151 3.51 -39.43 -1.25
C GLU A 151 2.48 -39.46 -0.10
N ALA A 152 2.89 -39.88 1.10
CA ALA A 152 2.03 -39.84 2.28
C ALA A 152 1.60 -38.41 2.65
N LYS A 153 2.49 -37.43 2.47
CA LYS A 153 2.18 -36.01 2.71
C LYS A 153 1.26 -35.46 1.62
N VAL A 154 1.47 -35.85 0.36
CA VAL A 154 0.55 -35.53 -0.76
C VAL A 154 -0.86 -36.04 -0.45
N LYS A 155 -1.00 -37.30 -0.03
CA LYS A 155 -2.31 -37.88 0.35
C LYS A 155 -2.98 -37.08 1.46
N LYS A 156 -2.22 -36.67 2.49
CA LYS A 156 -2.73 -35.85 3.60
C LYS A 156 -3.22 -34.47 3.14
N ALA A 157 -2.45 -33.79 2.28
CA ALA A 157 -2.82 -32.48 1.76
C ALA A 157 -4.12 -32.55 0.94
N PHE A 158 -4.24 -33.54 0.03
CA PHE A 158 -5.48 -33.75 -0.74
C PHE A 158 -6.66 -34.06 0.19
N ALA A 159 -6.48 -34.95 1.18
CA ALA A 159 -7.55 -35.28 2.12
C ALA A 159 -8.05 -34.05 2.92
N SER A 160 -7.18 -33.07 3.19
CA SER A 160 -7.55 -31.84 3.92
C SER A 160 -8.59 -30.96 3.20
N VAL A 161 -8.76 -31.15 1.89
CA VAL A 161 -9.75 -30.46 1.06
C VAL A 161 -10.77 -31.44 0.46
N THR A 162 -11.00 -32.55 1.17
CA THR A 162 -11.97 -33.60 0.78
C THR A 162 -11.67 -34.23 -0.59
N LEU A 163 -10.39 -34.27 -0.97
CA LEU A 163 -9.93 -34.89 -2.21
C LEU A 163 -9.27 -36.24 -1.93
N SER A 164 -9.49 -37.21 -2.83
CA SER A 164 -8.82 -38.50 -2.80
C SER A 164 -7.70 -38.54 -3.85
N TYR A 165 -6.48 -38.85 -3.43
CA TYR A 165 -5.35 -39.07 -4.33
C TYR A 165 -4.99 -40.57 -4.39
N LYS A 166 -5.03 -41.14 -5.61
CA LYS A 166 -4.52 -42.49 -5.86
C LYS A 166 -3.11 -42.42 -6.43
N THR A 167 -2.23 -43.29 -5.94
CA THR A 167 -0.86 -43.44 -6.46
C THR A 167 -0.88 -43.65 -7.97
N GLY A 168 -0.11 -42.86 -8.72
CA GLY A 168 -0.02 -42.95 -10.18
C GLY A 168 -1.16 -42.26 -10.95
N GLN A 169 -2.15 -41.68 -10.26
CA GLN A 169 -3.22 -40.89 -10.91
C GLN A 169 -2.67 -39.63 -11.60
N LEU A 170 -1.61 -39.04 -11.05
CA LEU A 170 -0.90 -37.89 -11.59
C LEU A 170 0.60 -38.15 -11.58
N PRO A 171 1.38 -37.53 -12.48
CA PRO A 171 2.83 -37.46 -12.33
C PRO A 171 3.18 -36.93 -10.93
N ILE A 172 4.09 -37.59 -10.23
CA ILE A 172 4.35 -37.29 -8.82
C ILE A 172 4.71 -35.81 -8.57
N LYS A 173 5.46 -35.18 -9.48
CA LYS A 173 5.80 -33.76 -9.38
C LYS A 173 4.57 -32.85 -9.43
N ALA A 174 3.61 -33.15 -10.30
CA ALA A 174 2.35 -32.40 -10.37
C ALA A 174 1.52 -32.61 -9.10
N ALA A 175 1.47 -33.85 -8.57
CA ALA A 175 0.78 -34.13 -7.32
C ALA A 175 1.42 -33.39 -6.12
N GLN A 176 2.75 -33.31 -6.08
CA GLN A 176 3.50 -32.55 -5.09
C GLN A 176 3.24 -31.04 -5.18
N GLU A 177 3.20 -30.48 -6.38
CA GLU A 177 2.91 -29.06 -6.62
C GLU A 177 1.47 -28.71 -6.19
N ILE A 178 0.49 -29.54 -6.52
CA ILE A 178 -0.89 -29.36 -6.06
C ILE A 178 -0.97 -29.49 -4.54
N ALA A 179 -0.27 -30.46 -3.93
CA ALA A 179 -0.27 -30.66 -2.49
C ALA A 179 0.29 -29.44 -1.73
N VAL A 180 1.41 -28.88 -2.18
CA VAL A 180 1.95 -27.66 -1.56
C VAL A 180 0.99 -26.48 -1.76
N ALA A 181 0.36 -26.36 -2.94
CA ALA A 181 -0.59 -25.28 -3.19
C ALA A 181 -1.78 -25.31 -2.21
N ILE A 182 -2.25 -26.51 -1.86
CA ILE A 182 -3.30 -26.72 -0.85
C ILE A 182 -2.80 -26.30 0.54
N ASP A 183 -1.66 -26.85 0.98
CA ASP A 183 -1.13 -26.64 2.33
C ASP A 183 -0.76 -25.17 2.58
N THR A 184 -0.27 -24.46 1.55
CA THR A 184 0.08 -23.04 1.64
C THR A 184 -1.09 -22.10 1.36
N LYS A 185 -2.29 -22.64 1.05
CA LYS A 185 -3.48 -21.86 0.66
C LYS A 185 -3.28 -21.00 -0.60
N LEU A 186 -2.27 -21.31 -1.41
CA LEU A 186 -2.12 -20.76 -2.76
C LEU A 186 -3.30 -21.21 -3.63
N LEU A 187 -3.75 -22.46 -3.44
CA LEU A 187 -5.01 -22.96 -3.98
C LEU A 187 -6.11 -22.80 -2.92
N PRO A 188 -7.11 -21.93 -3.14
CA PRO A 188 -8.29 -21.85 -2.29
C PRO A 188 -9.08 -23.16 -2.34
N GLU A 189 -9.69 -23.53 -1.21
CA GLU A 189 -10.49 -24.74 -1.08
C GLU A 189 -11.65 -24.79 -2.09
N SER A 190 -12.23 -23.64 -2.44
CA SER A 190 -13.31 -23.53 -3.43
C SER A 190 -12.92 -24.02 -4.84
N LEU A 191 -11.61 -24.06 -5.16
CA LEU A 191 -11.11 -24.52 -6.46
C LEU A 191 -10.72 -26.01 -6.48
N SER A 192 -10.71 -26.68 -5.32
CA SER A 192 -10.22 -28.06 -5.15
C SER A 192 -10.85 -29.08 -6.10
N GLN A 193 -12.17 -29.02 -6.30
CA GLN A 193 -12.91 -29.95 -7.18
C GLN A 193 -12.56 -29.77 -8.68
N THR A 194 -12.32 -28.53 -9.10
CA THR A 194 -11.94 -28.21 -10.48
C THR A 194 -10.56 -28.75 -10.82
N VAL A 195 -9.64 -28.77 -9.84
CA VAL A 195 -8.29 -29.32 -10.00
C VAL A 195 -8.31 -30.80 -10.34
N ILE A 196 -9.09 -31.62 -9.62
CA ILE A 196 -9.17 -33.06 -9.89
C ILE A 196 -9.69 -33.35 -11.29
N LYS A 197 -10.72 -32.62 -11.70
CA LYS A 197 -11.38 -32.83 -13.00
C LYS A 197 -10.53 -32.35 -14.18
N ASN A 198 -9.37 -31.73 -13.91
CA ASN A 198 -8.46 -31.18 -14.90
C ASN A 198 -9.17 -30.29 -15.93
N GLN A 199 -10.13 -29.50 -15.46
CA GLN A 199 -10.95 -28.65 -16.33
C GLN A 199 -10.11 -27.52 -16.91
N ALA A 200 -10.62 -26.91 -17.98
CA ALA A 200 -10.04 -25.69 -18.53
C ALA A 200 -10.10 -24.56 -17.49
N VAL A 201 -9.05 -23.73 -17.48
CA VAL A 201 -8.95 -22.54 -16.62
C VAL A 201 -9.96 -21.48 -17.09
N SER A 202 -10.77 -20.97 -16.16
CA SER A 202 -11.59 -19.78 -16.41
C SER A 202 -10.76 -18.50 -16.21
N PRO A 203 -11.19 -17.36 -16.79
CA PRO A 203 -10.53 -16.07 -16.57
C PRO A 203 -10.30 -15.72 -15.09
N ASP A 204 -11.32 -15.95 -14.24
CA ASP A 204 -11.25 -15.63 -12.82
C ASP A 204 -10.23 -16.49 -12.08
N VAL A 205 -10.12 -17.77 -12.45
CA VAL A 205 -9.11 -18.68 -11.88
C VAL A 205 -7.71 -18.29 -12.35
N ALA A 206 -7.54 -17.89 -13.63
CA ALA A 206 -6.26 -17.38 -14.12
C ALA A 206 -5.84 -16.12 -13.34
N ALA A 207 -6.74 -15.14 -13.22
CA ALA A 207 -6.49 -13.91 -12.47
C ALA A 207 -6.13 -14.19 -11.01
N LEU A 208 -6.84 -15.10 -10.35
CA LEU A 208 -6.54 -15.50 -8.97
C LEU A 208 -5.14 -16.10 -8.84
N LEU A 209 -4.77 -17.05 -9.71
CA LEU A 209 -3.49 -17.72 -9.61
C LEU A 209 -2.32 -16.76 -9.90
N ILE A 210 -2.45 -15.88 -10.90
CA ILE A 210 -1.46 -14.83 -11.15
C ILE A 210 -1.39 -13.84 -9.97
N GLY A 211 -2.54 -13.45 -9.42
CA GLY A 211 -2.62 -12.64 -8.20
C GLY A 211 -1.90 -13.27 -7.02
N LYS A 212 -2.03 -14.59 -6.84
CA LYS A 212 -1.29 -15.34 -5.82
C LYS A 212 0.22 -15.32 -6.07
N VAL A 213 0.69 -15.39 -7.32
CA VAL A 213 2.13 -15.21 -7.61
C VAL A 213 2.59 -13.85 -7.08
N LEU A 214 1.86 -12.78 -7.37
CA LEU A 214 2.18 -11.43 -6.90
C LEU A 214 2.22 -11.34 -5.37
N GLU A 215 1.29 -11.98 -4.66
CA GLU A 215 1.30 -12.01 -3.19
C GLU A 215 2.58 -12.67 -2.64
N TYR A 216 2.96 -13.83 -3.16
CA TYR A 216 4.18 -14.53 -2.72
C TYR A 216 5.46 -13.77 -3.07
N LYS A 217 5.41 -12.90 -4.09
CA LYS A 217 6.53 -12.02 -4.46
C LYS A 217 6.54 -10.71 -3.68
N GLY A 218 5.51 -10.41 -2.88
CA GLY A 218 5.36 -9.10 -2.23
C GLY A 218 5.05 -7.98 -3.22
N GLU A 219 4.52 -8.31 -4.40
CA GLU A 219 4.23 -7.37 -5.48
C GLU A 219 2.72 -7.11 -5.66
N TYR A 220 1.88 -7.78 -4.86
CA TYR A 220 0.46 -7.44 -4.74
C TYR A 220 0.26 -6.15 -3.90
N LYS A 221 -0.99 -5.85 -3.54
CA LYS A 221 -1.31 -4.79 -2.57
C LYS A 221 -0.47 -4.94 -1.30
N HIS A 222 0.16 -3.85 -0.89
CA HIS A 222 0.99 -3.80 0.30
C HIS A 222 0.19 -3.16 1.45
N PHE A 223 -0.12 -3.96 2.47
CA PHE A 223 -0.83 -3.50 3.67
C PHE A 223 -0.39 -4.29 4.90
N LEU A 224 -0.49 -3.66 6.07
CA LEU A 224 -0.15 -4.25 7.37
C LEU A 224 -1.29 -5.17 7.87
N GLY A 225 -2.53 -4.81 7.61
CA GLY A 225 -3.71 -5.56 8.03
C GLY A 225 -4.99 -4.77 7.76
N LEU A 226 -6.10 -5.27 8.29
CA LEU A 226 -7.39 -4.58 8.26
C LEU A 226 -7.59 -3.74 9.53
N THR A 227 -8.42 -2.71 9.46
CA THR A 227 -8.88 -1.95 10.64
C THR A 227 -9.52 -2.85 11.70
N THR A 228 -10.10 -3.98 11.28
CA THR A 228 -10.76 -4.94 12.16
C THR A 228 -9.80 -5.91 12.85
N ASP A 229 -8.59 -6.11 12.32
CA ASP A 229 -7.62 -7.08 12.86
C ASP A 229 -7.26 -6.73 14.30
N GLU A 230 -7.15 -7.74 15.17
CA GLU A 230 -6.82 -7.52 16.58
C GLU A 230 -5.39 -6.99 16.76
N ASP A 231 -4.49 -7.37 15.87
CA ASP A 231 -3.06 -7.05 15.95
C ASP A 231 -2.65 -5.78 15.17
N ILE A 232 -3.59 -5.10 14.49
CA ILE A 232 -3.29 -3.95 13.60
C ILE A 232 -2.51 -2.85 14.30
N TYR A 233 -2.87 -2.52 15.55
CA TYR A 233 -2.22 -1.47 16.33
C TYR A 233 -0.75 -1.78 16.58
N SER A 234 -0.44 -3.05 16.85
CA SER A 234 0.93 -3.51 17.08
C SER A 234 1.76 -3.44 15.80
N LYS A 235 1.18 -3.82 14.65
CA LYS A 235 1.84 -3.77 13.34
C LYS A 235 2.17 -2.34 12.90
N VAL A 236 1.22 -1.41 13.06
CA VAL A 236 1.44 0.02 12.77
C VAL A 236 2.51 0.61 13.69
N SER A 237 2.43 0.31 15.00
CA SER A 237 3.44 0.77 15.97
C SER A 237 4.84 0.21 15.67
N HIS A 238 4.93 -1.06 15.26
CA HIS A 238 6.20 -1.68 14.90
C HIS A 238 6.79 -1.05 13.64
N SER A 239 5.98 -0.92 12.57
CA SER A 239 6.38 -0.28 11.31
C SER A 239 6.94 1.13 11.55
N TRP A 240 6.27 1.94 12.38
CA TRP A 240 6.75 3.28 12.74
C TRP A 240 8.08 3.27 13.49
N LYS A 241 8.26 2.36 14.47
CA LYS A 241 9.49 2.29 15.27
C LYS A 241 10.71 1.80 14.48
N THR A 242 10.49 1.05 13.41
CA THR A 242 11.57 0.52 12.56
C THR A 242 11.98 1.45 11.43
N THR A 243 11.28 2.57 11.24
CA THR A 243 11.59 3.56 10.21
C THR A 243 12.39 4.72 10.78
N ASN A 244 13.31 5.24 9.99
CA ASN A 244 14.08 6.44 10.31
C ASN A 244 13.72 7.53 9.29
N LEU A 245 14.29 8.73 9.44
CA LEU A 245 14.29 9.73 8.38
C LEU A 245 14.79 9.11 7.07
N ILE A 246 13.91 9.11 6.06
CA ILE A 246 14.25 8.75 4.69
C ILE A 246 15.24 9.77 4.15
N LYS A 247 16.32 9.27 3.56
CA LYS A 247 17.35 10.05 2.90
C LYS A 247 17.53 9.53 1.48
N ALA A 248 17.53 10.44 0.52
CA ALA A 248 17.77 10.14 -0.89
C ALA A 248 18.68 11.23 -1.45
N GLU A 249 20.00 11.07 -1.27
CA GLU A 249 20.98 12.16 -1.42
C GLU A 249 20.84 12.97 -2.71
N GLU A 250 20.77 12.29 -3.86
CA GLU A 250 20.68 12.94 -5.17
C GLU A 250 19.36 13.70 -5.36
N LEU A 251 18.23 13.07 -5.01
CA LEU A 251 16.94 13.74 -5.07
C LEU A 251 16.87 14.91 -4.08
N GLN A 252 17.38 14.70 -2.86
CA GLN A 252 17.36 15.65 -1.77
C GLN A 252 18.14 16.93 -2.12
N LYS A 253 19.31 16.80 -2.77
CA LYS A 253 20.06 17.96 -3.29
C LYS A 253 19.19 18.86 -4.18
N ILE A 254 18.40 18.28 -5.07
CA ILE A 254 17.53 19.02 -5.99
C ILE A 254 16.41 19.74 -5.23
N VAL A 255 15.71 19.03 -4.34
CA VAL A 255 14.56 19.61 -3.62
C VAL A 255 14.96 20.57 -2.49
N ASP A 256 16.12 20.36 -1.85
CA ASP A 256 16.71 21.34 -0.93
C ASP A 256 17.04 22.64 -1.65
N GLU A 257 17.62 22.55 -2.84
CA GLU A 257 17.92 23.72 -3.67
C GLU A 257 16.64 24.42 -4.13
N ALA A 258 15.60 23.67 -4.51
CA ALA A 258 14.30 24.24 -4.85
C ALA A 258 13.66 24.97 -3.67
N LEU A 259 13.78 24.41 -2.47
CA LEU A 259 13.29 25.02 -1.23
C LEU A 259 14.08 26.30 -0.88
N LYS A 260 15.41 26.30 -1.05
CA LYS A 260 16.26 27.48 -0.86
C LYS A 260 15.88 28.65 -1.78
N GLN A 261 15.53 28.34 -3.02
CA GLN A 261 15.13 29.29 -4.05
C GLN A 261 13.64 29.67 -4.01
N ASP A 262 12.91 29.23 -2.98
CA ASP A 262 11.48 29.49 -2.80
C ASP A 262 10.63 29.02 -4.02
N ILE A 263 11.11 28.01 -4.75
CA ILE A 263 10.39 27.36 -5.87
C ILE A 263 9.24 26.50 -5.34
N VAL A 264 9.46 25.89 -4.17
CA VAL A 264 8.49 25.09 -3.41
C VAL A 264 8.49 25.55 -1.95
N THR A 265 7.39 25.35 -1.24
CA THR A 265 7.26 25.68 0.20
C THR A 265 7.65 24.51 1.11
N GLY A 266 7.68 23.31 0.55
CA GLY A 266 8.10 22.08 1.21
C GLY A 266 8.08 20.90 0.25
N TYR A 267 8.64 19.78 0.69
CA TYR A 267 8.66 18.54 -0.08
C TYR A 267 8.63 17.33 0.86
N ASN A 268 8.34 16.16 0.28
CA ASN A 268 8.40 14.88 0.96
C ASN A 268 9.39 13.95 0.25
N LEU A 269 10.18 13.19 1.02
CA LEU A 269 10.89 12.00 0.54
C LEU A 269 10.12 10.76 0.98
N LYS A 270 9.88 9.84 0.03
CA LYS A 270 9.20 8.57 0.26
C LYS A 270 10.01 7.42 -0.33
N ASP A 271 9.76 6.21 0.18
CA ASP A 271 10.31 4.96 -0.35
C ASP A 271 9.18 4.13 -0.98
N LYS A 272 9.28 3.88 -2.29
CA LYS A 272 8.29 3.19 -3.12
C LYS A 272 8.03 1.76 -2.67
N ARG A 273 8.95 1.16 -1.91
CA ARG A 273 8.73 -0.19 -1.34
C ARG A 273 7.56 -0.20 -0.36
N PHE A 274 7.18 0.95 0.20
CA PHE A 274 6.00 1.08 1.07
C PHE A 274 4.71 1.40 0.32
N ALA A 275 4.77 1.68 -0.99
CA ALA A 275 3.60 2.08 -1.77
C ALA A 275 2.47 1.03 -1.66
N PRO A 276 1.22 1.44 -1.35
CA PRO A 276 0.15 0.51 -0.98
C PRO A 276 -0.37 -0.31 -2.18
N ARG A 277 -0.27 0.24 -3.40
CA ARG A 277 -0.83 -0.33 -4.64
C ARG A 277 -2.33 -0.64 -4.53
N PHE A 278 -3.03 0.13 -3.70
CA PHE A 278 -4.47 0.00 -3.51
C PHE A 278 -5.25 0.42 -4.76
N ASP A 279 -6.49 -0.04 -4.84
CA ASP A 279 -7.43 0.47 -5.83
C ASP A 279 -7.69 1.97 -5.57
N PRO A 280 -7.33 2.87 -6.51
CA PRO A 280 -7.55 4.30 -6.36
C PRO A 280 -9.03 4.65 -6.08
N ALA A 281 -9.97 3.90 -6.67
CA ALA A 281 -11.40 4.16 -6.52
C ALA A 281 -11.86 3.97 -5.06
N LEU A 282 -11.21 3.06 -4.34
CA LEU A 282 -11.55 2.66 -2.98
C LEU A 282 -10.59 3.23 -1.92
N SER A 283 -9.59 4.01 -2.32
CA SER A 283 -8.54 4.45 -1.39
C SER A 283 -8.38 5.96 -1.24
N LEU A 284 -7.84 6.33 -0.08
CA LEU A 284 -7.34 7.66 0.26
C LEU A 284 -6.13 7.54 1.18
N THR A 285 -5.40 8.63 1.32
CA THR A 285 -4.18 8.73 2.12
C THR A 285 -4.29 9.90 3.08
N TYR A 286 -3.90 9.71 4.34
CA TYR A 286 -3.90 10.71 5.40
C TYR A 286 -2.47 10.97 5.90
N GLY A 287 -2.00 12.21 5.83
CA GLY A 287 -0.66 12.60 6.24
C GLY A 287 -0.62 13.13 7.68
N HIS A 288 0.33 12.67 8.50
CA HIS A 288 0.56 13.20 9.85
C HIS A 288 1.94 12.84 10.39
N SER A 289 2.34 13.42 11.52
CA SER A 289 3.61 13.18 12.22
C SER A 289 3.51 12.48 13.58
N ASP A 290 2.30 12.13 14.03
CA ASP A 290 2.05 11.57 15.36
C ASP A 290 1.45 10.17 15.23
N ILE A 291 2.22 9.15 15.61
CA ILE A 291 1.78 7.77 15.46
C ILE A 291 0.60 7.42 16.39
N GLN A 292 0.44 8.12 17.52
CA GLN A 292 -0.72 7.92 18.39
C GLN A 292 -2.00 8.41 17.70
N HIS A 293 -1.92 9.47 16.88
CA HIS A 293 -3.03 9.91 16.05
C HIS A 293 -3.47 8.82 15.08
N ALA A 294 -2.54 8.17 14.36
CA ALA A 294 -2.87 7.06 13.45
C ALA A 294 -3.52 5.88 14.17
N ILE A 295 -3.00 5.51 15.35
CA ILE A 295 -3.57 4.43 16.17
C ILE A 295 -5.02 4.76 16.55
N GLN A 296 -5.28 5.99 16.99
CA GLN A 296 -6.63 6.43 17.34
C GLN A 296 -7.54 6.54 16.11
N LEU A 297 -7.02 6.98 14.97
CA LEU A 297 -7.78 7.05 13.71
C LEU A 297 -8.23 5.66 13.26
N ILE A 298 -7.34 4.66 13.31
CA ILE A 298 -7.72 3.26 13.01
C ILE A 298 -8.82 2.77 13.97
N GLY A 299 -8.68 3.07 15.26
CA GLY A 299 -9.68 2.73 16.28
C GLY A 299 -11.03 3.40 16.01
N LEU A 300 -11.02 4.67 15.59
CA LEU A 300 -12.21 5.43 15.21
C LEU A 300 -12.89 4.84 13.97
N LEU A 301 -12.14 4.55 12.90
CA LEU A 301 -12.70 3.90 11.72
C LEU A 301 -13.36 2.55 12.09
N LYS A 302 -12.70 1.77 12.96
CA LYS A 302 -13.27 0.52 13.48
C LYS A 302 -14.57 0.75 14.26
N SER A 303 -14.63 1.75 15.14
CA SER A 303 -15.84 2.04 15.94
C SER A 303 -17.00 2.56 15.10
N GLU A 304 -16.71 3.28 14.01
CA GLU A 304 -17.69 3.74 13.03
C GLU A 304 -18.11 2.65 12.02
N GLY A 305 -17.63 1.41 12.21
CA GLY A 305 -17.98 0.26 11.36
C GLY A 305 -17.29 0.24 9.99
N LEU A 306 -16.25 1.06 9.79
CA LEU A 306 -15.50 1.11 8.53
C LEU A 306 -14.38 0.07 8.50
N VAL A 307 -14.49 -0.87 7.57
CA VAL A 307 -13.46 -1.87 7.28
C VAL A 307 -12.55 -1.35 6.16
N ALA A 308 -11.25 -1.28 6.42
CA ALA A 308 -10.26 -0.90 5.42
C ALA A 308 -8.95 -1.65 5.57
N LYS A 309 -8.25 -1.90 4.46
CA LYS A 309 -6.82 -2.25 4.48
C LYS A 309 -6.02 -1.05 4.93
N VAL A 310 -5.02 -1.25 5.77
CA VAL A 310 -4.21 -0.20 6.38
C VAL A 310 -2.76 -0.36 5.96
N GLN A 311 -2.19 0.68 5.37
CA GLN A 311 -0.76 0.72 5.05
C GLN A 311 -0.12 2.00 5.59
N LEU A 312 0.98 1.86 6.32
CA LEU A 312 1.78 2.98 6.81
C LEU A 312 2.97 3.20 5.87
N GLU A 313 3.05 4.39 5.29
CA GLU A 313 4.11 4.83 4.40
C GLU A 313 4.97 5.88 5.12
N PRO A 314 6.18 5.53 5.62
CA PRO A 314 7.06 6.50 6.22
C PRO A 314 7.45 7.57 5.19
N LYS A 315 7.59 8.81 5.64
CA LYS A 315 8.11 9.92 4.84
C LYS A 315 9.02 10.83 5.66
N THR A 316 9.94 11.49 4.97
CA THR A 316 10.60 12.69 5.52
C THR A 316 9.96 13.90 4.90
N SER A 317 9.37 14.76 5.70
CA SER A 317 8.87 16.06 5.26
C SER A 317 9.91 17.13 5.54
N ALA A 318 10.12 18.03 4.58
CA ALA A 318 11.09 19.10 4.69
C ALA A 318 10.48 20.45 4.32
N PHE A 319 10.81 21.46 5.13
CA PHE A 319 10.28 22.82 5.02
C PHE A 319 11.26 23.84 5.61
N ILE A 320 11.10 25.11 5.22
CA ILE A 320 11.89 26.20 5.81
C ILE A 320 11.52 26.34 7.30
N TYR A 321 12.53 26.23 8.16
CA TYR A 321 12.41 26.44 9.59
C TYR A 321 12.65 27.91 9.93
N LEU A 322 11.69 28.51 10.63
CA LEU A 322 11.74 29.91 11.03
C LEU A 322 12.36 30.06 12.42
N ALA A 323 13.21 31.07 12.59
CA ALA A 323 13.98 31.24 13.84
C ALA A 323 13.10 31.48 15.07
N GLU A 324 11.91 32.05 14.88
CA GLU A 324 10.89 32.25 15.91
C GLU A 324 10.31 30.94 16.46
N TRP A 325 10.46 29.82 15.77
CA TRP A 325 10.00 28.51 16.26
C TRP A 325 10.94 27.88 17.30
N GLY A 326 12.09 28.51 17.56
CA GLY A 326 13.03 28.12 18.60
C GLY A 326 14.43 27.84 18.08
N GLN A 327 15.24 27.24 18.95
CA GLN A 327 16.61 26.86 18.60
C GLN A 327 16.61 25.60 17.72
N PRO A 328 17.49 25.49 16.72
CA PRO A 328 17.67 24.27 15.94
C PRO A 328 17.91 23.05 16.84
N VAL A 329 17.19 21.96 16.57
CA VAL A 329 17.31 20.68 17.29
C VAL A 329 17.66 19.57 16.32
N ILE A 330 18.47 18.61 16.77
CA ILE A 330 18.79 17.38 16.05
C ILE A 330 18.45 16.20 16.94
N THR A 331 17.47 15.41 16.50
CA THR A 331 17.06 14.13 17.07
C THR A 331 17.04 13.08 15.94
N PRO A 332 16.84 11.78 16.25
CA PRO A 332 16.66 10.76 15.22
C PRO A 332 15.47 11.01 14.29
N ASP A 333 14.40 11.62 14.80
CA ASP A 333 13.13 11.82 14.09
C ASP A 333 12.94 13.26 13.57
N TYR A 334 13.81 14.21 13.96
CA TYR A 334 13.69 15.62 13.57
C TYR A 334 15.06 16.30 13.50
N GLN A 335 15.36 16.98 12.39
CA GLN A 335 16.65 17.65 12.19
C GLN A 335 16.45 19.06 11.65
N VAL A 336 17.02 20.06 12.31
CA VAL A 336 17.06 21.44 11.79
C VAL A 336 18.48 21.76 11.37
N VAL A 337 18.68 21.95 10.06
CA VAL A 337 20.00 22.17 9.47
C VAL A 337 20.07 23.57 8.87
N LYS A 338 21.13 24.31 9.18
CA LYS A 338 21.40 25.62 8.59
C LYS A 338 21.84 25.47 7.14
N ILE A 339 21.35 26.34 6.27
CA ILE A 339 21.71 26.39 4.85
C ILE A 339 22.42 27.71 4.50
N ASP A 340 23.14 27.73 3.38
CA ASP A 340 24.11 28.77 3.02
C ASP A 340 23.54 30.20 2.95
N ASN A 341 22.24 30.34 2.68
CA ASN A 341 21.53 31.62 2.65
C ASN A 341 21.10 32.13 4.04
N GLY A 342 21.55 31.48 5.12
CA GLY A 342 21.21 31.83 6.50
C GLY A 342 19.84 31.34 6.97
N LYS A 343 19.03 30.72 6.10
CA LYS A 343 17.79 30.02 6.48
C LYS A 343 18.14 28.66 7.15
N TYR A 344 17.11 28.00 7.66
CA TYR A 344 17.19 26.64 8.17
C TYR A 344 16.20 25.75 7.42
N ILE A 345 16.54 24.48 7.21
CA ILE A 345 15.61 23.45 6.73
C ILE A 345 15.35 22.51 7.91
N ALA A 346 14.08 22.30 8.22
CA ALA A 346 13.64 21.23 9.11
C ALA A 346 13.36 19.98 8.28
N TYR A 347 13.81 18.82 8.78
CA TYR A 347 13.50 17.49 8.28
C TYR A 347 12.75 16.76 9.38
N SER A 348 11.51 16.39 9.12
CA SER A 348 10.61 15.75 10.09
C SER A 348 10.27 14.35 9.63
N LYS A 349 10.37 13.38 10.53
CA LYS A 349 9.84 12.04 10.32
C LYS A 349 8.33 12.12 10.43
N GLU A 350 7.66 11.78 9.34
CA GLU A 350 6.21 11.76 9.24
C GLU A 350 5.76 10.46 8.57
N TYR A 351 4.45 10.32 8.40
CA TYR A 351 3.86 9.26 7.62
C TYR A 351 2.76 9.78 6.71
N ASP A 352 2.51 8.98 5.68
CA ASP A 352 1.22 8.87 5.03
C ASP A 352 0.61 7.53 5.49
N ILE A 353 -0.64 7.52 5.93
CA ILE A 353 -1.38 6.28 6.20
C ILE A 353 -2.48 6.15 5.15
N SER A 354 -2.41 5.07 4.37
CA SER A 354 -3.32 4.78 3.28
C SER A 354 -4.36 3.76 3.71
N PHE A 355 -5.61 4.01 3.32
CA PHE A 355 -6.75 3.14 3.57
C PHE A 355 -7.38 2.71 2.25
N GLU A 356 -7.61 1.41 2.06
CA GLU A 356 -8.48 0.89 0.99
C GLU A 356 -9.76 0.33 1.62
N PHE A 357 -10.87 1.02 1.41
CA PHE A 357 -12.17 0.66 1.96
C PHE A 357 -12.86 -0.44 1.17
N THR A 358 -13.85 -1.09 1.79
CA THR A 358 -14.67 -2.11 1.13
C THR A 358 -15.64 -1.55 0.09
N SER A 359 -15.95 -0.26 0.13
CA SER A 359 -16.83 0.39 -0.83
C SER A 359 -16.51 1.88 -1.04
N VAL A 360 -17.01 2.44 -2.14
CA VAL A 360 -16.93 3.89 -2.41
C VAL A 360 -17.71 4.70 -1.36
N ALA A 361 -18.81 4.15 -0.83
CA ALA A 361 -19.60 4.81 0.21
C ALA A 361 -18.81 4.96 1.52
N ASP A 362 -18.09 3.91 1.92
CA ASP A 362 -17.22 3.93 3.10
C ASP A 362 -16.08 4.95 2.93
N LYS A 363 -15.44 4.97 1.76
CA LYS A 363 -14.45 5.99 1.40
C LYS A 363 -15.02 7.41 1.49
N GLN A 364 -16.26 7.63 1.03
CA GLN A 364 -16.92 8.94 1.10
C GLN A 364 -17.27 9.36 2.54
N ALA A 365 -17.55 8.40 3.44
CA ALA A 365 -17.83 8.68 4.84
C ALA A 365 -16.61 9.23 5.60
N PHE A 366 -15.39 8.93 5.14
CA PHE A 366 -14.13 9.31 5.80
C PHE A 366 -14.03 10.81 6.10
N GLY A 367 -14.33 11.68 5.12
CA GLY A 367 -14.22 13.13 5.31
C GLY A 367 -15.10 13.63 6.46
N LYS A 368 -16.34 13.12 6.58
CA LYS A 368 -17.25 13.48 7.67
C LYS A 368 -16.68 13.08 9.04
N ILE A 369 -16.05 11.91 9.13
CA ILE A 369 -15.41 11.43 10.36
C ILE A 369 -14.25 12.34 10.76
N ILE A 370 -13.38 12.69 9.81
CA ILE A 370 -12.25 13.60 10.08
C ILE A 370 -12.74 14.97 10.56
N HIS A 371 -13.75 15.54 9.89
CA HIS A 371 -14.34 16.81 10.32
C HIS A 371 -14.95 16.76 11.72
N SER A 372 -15.48 15.61 12.14
CA SER A 372 -16.14 15.48 13.45
C SER A 372 -15.15 15.22 14.59
N TYR A 373 -14.07 14.49 14.32
CA TYR A 373 -13.23 13.91 15.37
C TYR A 373 -11.73 14.21 15.25
N ALA A 374 -11.24 14.72 14.12
CA ALA A 374 -9.80 14.86 13.87
C ALA A 374 -9.37 16.21 13.27
N LYS A 375 -10.31 17.16 13.10
CA LYS A 375 -10.03 18.54 12.69
C LYS A 375 -10.24 19.50 13.85
N LYS A 376 -9.29 20.40 14.06
CA LYS A 376 -9.42 21.53 14.98
C LYS A 376 -10.15 22.70 14.31
N ASP A 377 -11.07 23.29 15.08
CA ASP A 377 -11.73 24.58 14.76
C ASP A 377 -11.58 25.61 15.89
N THR A 378 -10.96 25.22 17.01
CA THR A 378 -10.67 26.09 18.16
C THR A 378 -9.31 25.72 18.78
N GLU A 379 -8.73 26.61 19.59
CA GLU A 379 -7.39 26.46 20.18
C GLU A 379 -7.26 25.28 21.16
N ASN A 380 -8.35 24.95 21.87
CA ASN A 380 -8.37 23.89 22.88
C ASN A 380 -9.64 23.04 22.76
N PRO A 381 -9.78 22.27 21.67
CA PRO A 381 -10.98 21.48 21.44
C PRO A 381 -11.01 20.26 22.36
N THR A 382 -12.20 19.87 22.80
CA THR A 382 -12.44 18.62 23.51
C THR A 382 -13.08 17.60 22.56
N GLY A 383 -12.86 16.31 22.80
CA GLY A 383 -13.47 15.23 22.00
C GLY A 383 -12.81 14.93 20.65
N LEU A 384 -11.65 15.53 20.35
CA LEU A 384 -10.87 15.22 19.14
C LEU A 384 -9.76 14.19 19.42
N LEU A 385 -9.30 13.54 18.34
CA LEU A 385 -8.09 12.72 18.34
C LEU A 385 -6.88 13.56 18.76
N ILE A 386 -5.92 12.88 19.40
CA ILE A 386 -4.67 13.51 19.85
C ILE A 386 -3.96 14.19 18.67
N SER A 387 -3.37 15.36 18.92
CA SER A 387 -2.56 16.06 17.90
C SER A 387 -3.30 16.46 16.62
N SER A 388 -4.64 16.44 16.60
CA SER A 388 -5.46 16.93 15.48
C SER A 388 -4.99 18.29 14.95
N TRP A 389 -5.12 18.52 13.64
CA TRP A 389 -4.68 19.77 12.99
C TRP A 389 -5.84 20.66 12.61
N TRP A 390 -5.56 21.97 12.47
CA TRP A 390 -6.49 22.93 11.89
C TRP A 390 -6.73 22.65 10.40
N GLN A 391 -5.65 22.29 9.72
CA GLN A 391 -5.60 21.95 8.31
C GLN A 391 -5.06 20.50 8.20
N PRO A 392 -5.90 19.48 8.47
CA PRO A 392 -5.52 18.09 8.22
C PRO A 392 -5.13 17.92 6.75
N LEU A 393 -4.28 16.93 6.45
CA LEU A 393 -3.88 16.61 5.08
C LEU A 393 -4.39 15.21 4.75
N TYR A 394 -5.40 15.12 3.87
CA TYR A 394 -5.81 13.85 3.32
C TYR A 394 -6.31 13.97 1.89
N PHE A 395 -6.06 12.95 1.09
CA PHE A 395 -6.19 13.05 -0.35
C PHE A 395 -6.56 11.74 -1.02
N SER A 396 -7.13 11.85 -2.22
CA SER A 396 -7.47 10.73 -3.08
C SER A 396 -7.02 10.99 -4.51
N LEU A 397 -6.67 9.92 -5.22
CA LEU A 397 -6.37 9.98 -6.66
C LEU A 397 -7.63 10.13 -7.51
N ASN A 398 -8.80 9.75 -6.97
CA ASN A 398 -10.09 9.94 -7.62
C ASN A 398 -10.83 11.12 -6.99
N GLU A 399 -11.71 11.73 -7.78
CA GLU A 399 -12.57 12.82 -7.33
C GLU A 399 -13.45 12.38 -6.15
N MET A 400 -13.59 13.26 -5.17
CA MET A 400 -14.44 13.08 -4.00
C MET A 400 -15.23 14.36 -3.73
N ASN A 401 -16.46 14.20 -3.22
CA ASN A 401 -17.30 15.33 -2.89
C ASN A 401 -16.62 16.25 -1.87
N GLY A 402 -16.57 17.55 -2.15
CA GLY A 402 -15.94 18.56 -1.28
C GLY A 402 -14.42 18.69 -1.44
N TYR A 403 -13.76 17.81 -2.18
CA TYR A 403 -12.32 17.87 -2.38
C TYR A 403 -11.96 18.81 -3.53
N LYS A 404 -10.71 19.31 -3.52
CA LYS A 404 -10.17 20.23 -4.52
C LYS A 404 -8.99 19.59 -5.24
N GLN A 405 -8.95 19.76 -6.56
CA GLN A 405 -7.88 19.21 -7.38
C GLN A 405 -6.62 20.07 -7.27
N ILE A 406 -5.49 19.46 -6.96
CA ILE A 406 -4.15 20.05 -6.99
C ILE A 406 -3.21 19.13 -7.77
N THR A 407 -1.94 19.52 -7.90
CA THR A 407 -0.95 18.74 -8.65
C THR A 407 0.16 18.23 -7.74
N ASN A 408 0.48 16.94 -7.86
CA ASN A 408 1.72 16.39 -7.33
C ASN A 408 2.81 16.51 -8.40
N ASN A 409 3.97 17.07 -8.05
CA ASN A 409 5.15 17.12 -8.90
C ASN A 409 6.22 16.26 -8.23
N TYR A 410 6.64 15.19 -8.89
CA TYR A 410 7.57 14.25 -8.28
C TYR A 410 8.68 13.81 -9.22
N MET A 411 9.77 13.37 -8.59
CA MET A 411 10.98 12.84 -9.22
C MET A 411 11.29 11.51 -8.56
N GLU A 412 11.77 10.55 -9.34
CA GLU A 412 12.15 9.24 -8.84
C GLU A 412 13.61 8.94 -9.11
N GLN A 413 14.23 8.26 -8.17
CA GLN A 413 15.52 7.64 -8.34
C GLN A 413 15.56 6.37 -7.50
N ASP A 414 15.89 5.25 -8.16
CA ASP A 414 15.85 3.92 -7.55
C ASP A 414 14.50 3.65 -6.87
N ASN A 415 14.51 3.40 -5.55
CA ASN A 415 13.33 3.17 -4.72
C ASN A 415 12.75 4.45 -4.11
N TYR A 416 13.35 5.62 -4.34
CA TYR A 416 12.95 6.85 -3.66
C TYR A 416 12.17 7.78 -4.57
N VAL A 417 11.26 8.53 -3.94
CA VAL A 417 10.48 9.61 -4.55
C VAL A 417 10.74 10.88 -3.77
N ALA A 418 11.02 11.97 -4.47
CA ALA A 418 10.93 13.31 -3.93
C ALA A 418 9.73 14.00 -4.57
N GLN A 419 8.83 14.54 -3.76
CA GLN A 419 7.58 15.12 -4.24
C GLN A 419 7.23 16.43 -3.56
N SER A 420 6.64 17.35 -4.31
CA SER A 420 6.10 18.60 -3.81
C SER A 420 4.73 18.88 -4.43
N PHE A 421 3.79 19.24 -3.55
CA PHE A 421 2.42 19.57 -3.94
C PHE A 421 2.33 21.05 -4.32
N SER A 422 1.56 21.33 -5.36
CA SER A 422 1.31 22.70 -5.81
C SER A 422 -0.13 22.87 -6.26
N LEU A 423 -0.63 24.09 -6.19
CA LEU A 423 -1.81 24.48 -6.97
C LEU A 423 -1.56 24.18 -8.47
N ASN A 424 -2.63 23.89 -9.20
CA ASN A 424 -2.53 23.45 -10.60
C ASN A 424 -1.83 24.51 -11.47
N GLU A 425 -2.20 25.77 -11.28
CA GLU A 425 -1.62 26.92 -11.99
C GLU A 425 -0.14 27.17 -11.66
N LYS A 426 0.38 26.57 -10.58
CA LYS A 426 1.79 26.69 -10.17
C LYS A 426 2.64 25.49 -10.61
N SER A 427 2.04 24.38 -11.02
CA SER A 427 2.78 23.15 -11.35
C SER A 427 3.83 23.38 -12.46
N ALA A 428 3.49 24.09 -13.53
CA ALA A 428 4.42 24.36 -14.62
C ALA A 428 5.67 25.14 -14.15
N GLN A 429 5.48 26.08 -13.22
CA GLN A 429 6.58 26.85 -12.62
C GLN A 429 7.46 25.94 -11.75
N VAL A 430 6.88 25.06 -10.95
CA VAL A 430 7.61 24.09 -10.12
C VAL A 430 8.45 23.15 -10.98
N VAL A 431 7.86 22.58 -12.03
CA VAL A 431 8.56 21.70 -12.99
C VAL A 431 9.72 22.42 -13.67
N ALA A 432 9.52 23.66 -14.12
CA ALA A 432 10.58 24.46 -14.72
C ALA A 432 11.69 24.78 -13.71
N GLY A 433 11.33 25.03 -12.45
CA GLY A 433 12.26 25.24 -11.36
C GLY A 433 13.17 24.04 -11.11
N PHE A 434 12.61 22.83 -10.98
CA PHE A 434 13.41 21.61 -10.83
C PHE A 434 14.35 21.38 -12.02
N LYS A 435 13.88 21.59 -13.26
CA LYS A 435 14.71 21.46 -14.47
C LYS A 435 15.81 22.51 -14.59
N LYS A 436 15.64 23.68 -13.97
CA LYS A 436 16.69 24.70 -13.90
C LYS A 436 17.81 24.29 -12.94
N ILE A 437 17.47 23.59 -11.86
CA ILE A 437 18.42 23.06 -10.89
C ILE A 437 19.18 21.87 -11.48
N ASP A 438 18.46 20.91 -12.07
CA ASP A 438 19.05 19.79 -12.81
C ASP A 438 18.32 19.57 -14.14
N PRO A 439 18.93 19.92 -15.28
CA PRO A 439 18.34 19.72 -16.60
C PRO A 439 18.08 18.26 -16.98
N LYS A 440 18.71 17.30 -16.31
CA LYS A 440 18.55 15.86 -16.59
C LYS A 440 17.41 15.24 -15.80
N VAL A 441 16.86 15.95 -14.80
CA VAL A 441 15.84 15.37 -13.94
C VAL A 441 14.53 15.14 -14.69
N LYS A 442 13.97 13.94 -14.52
CA LYS A 442 12.64 13.62 -15.04
C LYS A 442 11.61 13.95 -13.97
N VAL A 443 10.90 15.05 -14.17
CA VAL A 443 9.74 15.41 -13.35
C VAL A 443 8.49 14.84 -13.98
N THR A 444 7.71 14.10 -13.19
CA THR A 444 6.38 13.64 -13.55
C THR A 444 5.36 14.41 -12.72
N SER A 445 4.30 14.90 -13.35
CA SER A 445 3.23 15.62 -12.67
C SER A 445 1.90 14.94 -12.94
N TYR A 446 1.08 14.79 -11.91
CA TYR A 446 -0.28 14.27 -12.05
C TYR A 446 -1.23 14.99 -11.08
N PRO A 447 -2.50 15.18 -11.48
CA PRO A 447 -3.47 15.78 -10.60
C PRO A 447 -3.99 14.76 -9.57
N PHE A 448 -4.40 15.27 -8.42
CA PHE A 448 -5.09 14.50 -7.38
C PHE A 448 -5.96 15.43 -6.54
N TYR A 449 -6.82 14.88 -5.69
CA TYR A 449 -7.84 15.61 -4.95
C TYR A 449 -7.50 15.64 -3.46
N VAL A 450 -7.40 16.83 -2.88
CA VAL A 450 -7.15 17.05 -1.46
C VAL A 450 -8.41 17.57 -0.76
N ASP A 451 -8.46 17.37 0.55
CA ASP A 451 -9.49 17.97 1.38
C ASP A 451 -9.49 19.51 1.33
N ALA A 452 -10.65 20.12 1.55
CA ALA A 452 -10.80 21.56 1.49
C ALA A 452 -9.89 22.32 2.48
N PRO A 453 -9.73 21.88 3.75
CA PRO A 453 -8.75 22.47 4.65
C PRO A 453 -7.32 22.55 4.06
N PHE A 454 -6.77 21.43 3.59
CA PHE A 454 -5.43 21.47 3.00
C PHE A 454 -5.34 22.35 1.74
N TYR A 455 -6.39 22.39 0.91
CA TYR A 455 -6.44 23.31 -0.22
C TYR A 455 -6.38 24.78 0.23
N ASN A 456 -7.14 25.15 1.26
CA ASN A 456 -7.15 26.49 1.83
C ASN A 456 -5.75 26.88 2.32
N TYR A 457 -5.05 25.96 2.99
CA TYR A 457 -3.65 26.16 3.39
C TYR A 457 -2.75 26.52 2.20
N LEU A 458 -2.88 25.84 1.05
CA LEU A 458 -2.05 26.10 -0.13
C LEU A 458 -2.31 27.46 -0.78
N ILE A 459 -3.52 28.00 -0.67
CA ILE A 459 -3.84 29.36 -1.14
C ILE A 459 -3.52 30.45 -0.09
N GLY A 460 -3.02 30.06 1.08
CA GLY A 460 -2.67 30.97 2.19
C GLY A 460 -3.84 31.34 3.10
N ASP A 461 -4.97 30.61 3.02
CA ASP A 461 -6.10 30.73 3.94
C ASP A 461 -5.98 29.68 5.07
N TYR A 462 -6.39 30.06 6.27
CA TYR A 462 -6.23 29.24 7.47
C TYR A 462 -7.52 29.14 8.31
N LYS A 463 -8.63 29.71 7.81
CA LYS A 463 -9.92 29.67 8.48
C LYS A 463 -10.76 28.46 8.07
#